data_AF-A0A8T0DTL8-F1
#
_entry.id   AF-A0A8T0DTL8-F1
#
_cell.length_a   1.000
_cell.length_b   1.000
_cell.length_c   1.000
_cell.angle_alpha   90.00
_cell.angle_beta   90.00
_cell.angle_gamma   90.00
#
_symmetry.space_group_name_H-M   'P 1'
#
loop_
_entity.id
_entity.type
_entity.pdbx_description
1 polymer ?
#
loop_
_entity_poly.entity_id
_entity_poly.type
_entity_poly.pdbx_seq_one_letter_code
_entity_poly.pdbx_strand_id
1 'polypeptide(L)'
;GCASQLVTTLPDILYPYYIFYPAAAQQDLDFLHDLESRLELGQLQQQLYLELCNVLQSNTMTLLSSPSARSRSSRVGPPIVMENELHEAVFQLAHGPLLSLSEMFTDYADKFGLHESKLILLWAADSQDIALIKAIWRDLLRQLLSFGTSSPVRQMDTRGSRHSPPMRGSAATSGRRHGADTDRQRLIELALTECLSRLGHRFSVDGGLLSVKSQNFFPLPEIVCILEYNAIQHKLPQAWVPTVLRDTRLSCSSSILDAYDTLLHSKDSFWRLADVRSRLFVAFVTVIEDFLGTVSMQLPMRQRMLQVGHILDRVTGNLVDLSAESTKSVADLDADVGKGEVHRTRVIERLRRVHDQLQRYHR
;
A
#
# COMPACT_ATOMS: atom_id res chain seq x y z
N GLY A 1 -34.21 43.38 -59.63
CA GLY A 1 -35.13 42.32 -60.09
C GLY A 1 -34.33 41.21 -60.74
N CYS A 2 -34.95 40.04 -60.85
CA CYS A 2 -34.67 38.86 -61.70
C CYS A 2 -33.76 39.08 -62.95
N ALA A 3 -32.99 38.10 -63.45
CA ALA A 3 -32.79 36.69 -63.05
C ALA A 3 -31.60 36.03 -63.83
N SER A 4 -31.24 34.79 -63.43
CA SER A 4 -30.70 33.66 -64.23
C SER A 4 -29.45 33.86 -65.13
N GLN A 5 -28.29 33.25 -64.81
CA GLN A 5 -27.88 31.84 -65.02
C GLN A 5 -27.38 31.50 -66.44
N LEU A 6 -26.13 31.00 -66.53
CA LEU A 6 -25.61 29.80 -67.25
C LEU A 6 -24.06 29.86 -67.21
N VAL A 7 -23.34 28.92 -66.54
CA VAL A 7 -22.73 27.69 -67.12
C VAL A 7 -21.67 28.03 -68.18
N THR A 8 -20.35 27.74 -68.13
CA THR A 8 -19.43 26.95 -67.26
C THR A 8 -17.97 27.42 -67.58
N THR A 9 -16.82 26.91 -67.12
CA THR A 9 -16.36 25.70 -66.35
C THR A 9 -15.12 26.08 -65.51
N LEU A 10 -14.90 25.47 -64.34
CA LEU A 10 -13.61 25.42 -63.62
C LEU A 10 -13.56 24.15 -62.72
N PRO A 11 -12.50 23.32 -62.77
CA PRO A 11 -12.32 22.22 -61.81
C PRO A 11 -11.53 22.70 -60.59
N ASP A 12 -12.12 22.59 -59.39
CA ASP A 12 -11.42 22.82 -58.13
C ASP A 12 -10.37 21.73 -57.88
N ILE A 13 -9.09 22.11 -57.89
CA ILE A 13 -7.99 21.23 -57.50
C ILE A 13 -7.77 21.39 -55.98
N LEU A 14 -8.54 20.64 -55.20
CA LEU A 14 -8.26 20.40 -53.77
C LEU A 14 -7.64 19.02 -53.59
N TYR A 15 -6.31 18.94 -53.70
CA TYR A 15 -5.57 17.78 -53.18
C TYR A 15 -5.45 17.89 -51.66
N PRO A 16 -5.89 16.88 -50.88
CA PRO A 16 -5.55 16.80 -49.47
C PRO A 16 -4.05 16.48 -49.33
N TYR A 17 -3.37 17.22 -48.46
CA TYR A 17 -2.00 16.91 -48.04
C TYR A 17 -1.98 15.59 -47.26
N TYR A 18 -1.80 14.47 -47.97
CA TYR A 18 -1.28 13.25 -47.34
C TYR A 18 0.19 13.50 -46.99
N ILE A 19 0.46 13.71 -45.71
CA ILE A 19 1.82 13.71 -45.17
C ILE A 19 2.31 12.26 -45.25
N PHE A 20 2.94 11.92 -46.38
CA PHE A 20 3.75 10.71 -46.52
C PHE A 20 4.96 10.85 -45.60
N TYR A 21 4.88 10.26 -44.41
CA TYR A 21 6.10 9.95 -43.65
C TYR A 21 6.95 8.99 -44.49
N PRO A 22 8.23 9.30 -44.77
CA PRO A 22 9.08 8.42 -45.55
C PRO A 22 9.31 7.11 -44.77
N ALA A 23 9.25 5.97 -45.45
CA ALA A 23 9.29 4.64 -44.82
C ALA A 23 10.52 4.42 -43.91
N ALA A 24 11.65 5.08 -44.20
CA ALA A 24 12.84 5.08 -43.33
C ALA A 24 12.57 5.68 -41.95
N ALA A 25 11.82 6.79 -41.86
CA ALA A 25 11.50 7.41 -40.56
C ALA A 25 10.55 6.54 -39.71
N GLN A 26 9.71 5.71 -40.33
CA GLN A 26 8.91 4.73 -39.60
C GLN A 26 9.81 3.59 -39.08
N GLN A 27 10.74 3.09 -39.88
CA GLN A 27 11.72 2.07 -39.46
C GLN A 27 12.60 2.55 -38.30
N ASP A 28 13.03 3.82 -38.32
CA ASP A 28 13.78 4.42 -37.21
C ASP A 28 12.94 4.49 -35.92
N LEU A 29 11.64 4.83 -36.01
CA LEU A 29 10.72 4.84 -34.86
C LEU A 29 10.47 3.44 -34.31
N ASP A 30 10.22 2.45 -35.18
CA ASP A 30 10.00 1.05 -34.80
C ASP A 30 11.26 0.47 -34.12
N PHE A 31 12.45 0.82 -34.61
CA PHE A 31 13.73 0.44 -34.01
C PHE A 31 13.99 1.11 -32.64
N LEU A 32 13.65 2.40 -32.51
CA LEU A 32 13.73 3.10 -31.22
C LEU A 32 12.80 2.46 -30.17
N HIS A 33 11.60 2.01 -30.58
CA HIS A 33 10.67 1.35 -29.68
C HIS A 33 11.12 -0.07 -29.26
N ASP A 34 11.77 -0.85 -30.15
CA ASP A 34 12.44 -2.10 -29.76
C ASP A 34 13.56 -1.84 -28.73
N LEU A 35 14.39 -0.82 -28.97
CA LEU A 35 15.46 -0.42 -28.05
C LEU A 35 14.92 0.01 -26.68
N GLU A 36 13.84 0.80 -26.65
CA GLU A 36 13.16 1.23 -25.43
C GLU A 36 12.62 0.03 -24.64
N SER A 37 11.83 -0.83 -25.28
CA SER A 37 11.29 -2.07 -24.68
C SER A 37 12.39 -2.98 -24.11
N ARG A 38 13.50 -3.15 -24.84
CA ARG A 38 14.64 -3.97 -24.39
C ARG A 38 15.44 -3.31 -23.26
N LEU A 39 15.50 -1.98 -23.23
CA LEU A 39 16.11 -1.22 -22.14
C LEU A 39 15.25 -1.30 -20.87
N GLU A 40 13.92 -1.20 -20.98
CA GLU A 40 13.00 -1.43 -19.85
C GLU A 40 13.15 -2.84 -19.28
N LEU A 41 13.14 -3.88 -20.14
CA LEU A 41 13.41 -5.26 -19.73
C LEU A 41 14.76 -5.39 -19.01
N GLY A 42 15.80 -4.73 -19.52
CA GLY A 42 17.14 -4.74 -18.91
C GLY A 42 17.17 -4.08 -17.53
N GLN A 43 16.43 -2.99 -17.33
CA GLN A 43 16.26 -2.36 -16.03
C GLN A 43 15.49 -3.25 -15.04
N LEU A 44 14.43 -3.93 -15.50
CA LEU A 44 13.67 -4.88 -14.68
C LEU A 44 14.53 -6.08 -14.25
N GLN A 45 15.30 -6.65 -15.18
CA GLN A 45 16.25 -7.73 -14.90
C GLN A 45 17.35 -7.30 -13.91
N GLN A 46 17.89 -6.08 -14.08
CA GLN A 46 18.86 -5.50 -13.15
C GLN A 46 18.28 -5.23 -11.76
N GLN A 47 17.02 -4.78 -11.67
CA GLN A 47 16.34 -4.59 -10.38
C GLN A 47 16.14 -5.93 -9.66
N LEU A 48 15.67 -6.95 -10.38
CA LEU A 48 15.47 -8.30 -9.87
C LEU A 48 16.78 -8.93 -9.36
N TYR A 49 17.88 -8.74 -10.10
CA TYR A 49 19.22 -9.11 -9.69
C TYR A 49 19.66 -8.45 -8.38
N LEU A 50 19.41 -7.14 -8.20
CA LEU A 50 19.74 -6.43 -6.97
C LEU A 50 18.90 -6.91 -5.78
N GLU A 51 17.61 -7.20 -5.98
CA GLU A 51 16.74 -7.74 -4.94
C GLU A 51 17.20 -9.15 -4.49
N LEU A 52 17.56 -10.04 -5.43
CA LEU A 52 18.13 -11.35 -5.11
C LEU A 52 19.50 -11.26 -4.42
N CYS A 53 20.36 -10.32 -4.82
CA CYS A 53 21.61 -10.03 -4.11
C CYS A 53 21.36 -9.64 -2.64
N ASN A 54 20.32 -8.85 -2.35
CA ASN A 54 19.96 -8.46 -0.99
C ASN A 54 19.43 -9.65 -0.17
N VAL A 55 18.64 -10.55 -0.78
CA VAL A 55 18.19 -11.80 -0.14
C VAL A 55 19.38 -12.70 0.19
N LEU A 56 20.32 -12.87 -0.74
CA LEU A 56 21.56 -13.64 -0.55
C LEU A 56 22.39 -13.10 0.62
N GLN A 57 22.61 -11.78 0.68
CA GLN A 57 23.32 -11.13 1.78
C GLN A 57 22.60 -11.30 3.12
N SER A 58 21.26 -11.22 3.14
CA SER A 58 20.43 -11.40 4.34
C SER A 58 20.52 -12.83 4.90
N ASN A 59 20.56 -13.84 4.04
CA ASN A 59 20.80 -15.23 4.41
C ASN A 59 22.23 -15.42 4.97
N THR A 60 23.24 -14.81 4.34
CA THR A 60 24.62 -14.87 4.82
C THR A 60 24.79 -14.25 6.21
N MET A 61 24.17 -13.08 6.46
CA MET A 61 24.26 -12.36 7.72
C MET A 61 23.52 -13.05 8.88
N THR A 62 22.40 -13.73 8.61
CA THR A 62 21.68 -14.50 9.64
C THR A 62 22.46 -15.74 10.10
N LEU A 63 23.23 -16.38 9.22
CA LEU A 63 24.12 -17.50 9.56
C LEU A 63 25.32 -17.04 10.40
N LEU A 64 25.95 -15.91 10.06
CA LEU A 64 27.13 -15.38 10.76
C LEU A 64 26.80 -14.74 12.12
N SER A 65 25.57 -14.25 12.31
CA SER A 65 25.13 -13.57 13.55
C SER A 65 24.80 -14.52 14.72
N SER A 66 25.02 -15.82 14.59
CA SER A 66 24.75 -16.83 15.63
C SER A 66 26.01 -17.59 16.10
N PRO A 67 26.82 -17.03 17.04
CA PRO A 67 28.02 -17.71 17.54
C PRO A 67 27.77 -18.91 18.46
N SER A 68 26.52 -19.17 18.86
CA SER A 68 26.19 -20.03 20.02
C SER A 68 25.21 -21.17 19.70
N ALA A 69 25.51 -21.96 18.66
CA ALA A 69 24.77 -23.20 18.37
C ALA A 69 25.64 -24.37 17.87
N ARG A 70 26.85 -24.57 18.43
CA ARG A 70 27.52 -25.89 18.39
C ARG A 70 26.83 -26.89 19.32
N SER A 71 25.56 -27.19 19.07
CA SER A 71 24.88 -28.34 19.68
C SER A 71 23.81 -28.89 18.73
N ARG A 72 23.75 -30.23 18.67
CA ARG A 72 22.95 -30.97 17.69
C ARG A 72 21.46 -30.80 17.97
N SER A 73 20.76 -30.04 17.13
CA SER A 73 19.30 -30.03 17.06
C SER A 73 18.87 -29.70 15.64
N SER A 74 18.25 -30.65 14.95
CA SER A 74 17.66 -30.45 13.63
C SER A 74 16.51 -29.44 13.71
N ARG A 75 16.78 -28.19 13.30
CA ARG A 75 15.74 -27.24 12.93
C ARG A 75 16.07 -26.72 11.54
N VAL A 76 15.06 -26.76 10.68
CA VAL A 76 15.13 -26.48 9.25
C VAL A 76 15.49 -25.00 9.05
N GLY A 77 16.76 -24.73 8.75
CA GLY A 77 17.09 -23.59 7.89
C GLY A 77 16.63 -23.89 6.46
N PRO A 78 16.57 -22.88 5.56
CA PRO A 78 16.33 -23.15 4.15
C PRO A 78 17.33 -24.21 3.66
N PRO A 79 16.90 -25.20 2.85
CA PRO A 79 17.77 -26.29 2.45
C PRO A 79 18.95 -25.73 1.64
N ILE A 80 20.15 -26.26 1.85
CA ILE A 80 21.41 -25.85 1.19
C ILE A 80 21.27 -25.80 -0.35
N VAL A 81 20.35 -26.61 -0.89
CA VAL A 81 19.92 -26.60 -2.29
C VAL A 81 19.45 -25.21 -2.76
N MET A 82 18.61 -24.51 -1.98
CA MET A 82 18.10 -23.17 -2.29
C MET A 82 19.21 -22.11 -2.36
N GLU A 83 20.29 -22.25 -1.58
CA GLU A 83 21.40 -21.29 -1.57
C GLU A 83 22.25 -21.42 -2.84
N ASN A 84 22.50 -22.65 -3.30
CA ASN A 84 23.13 -22.92 -4.58
C ASN A 84 22.26 -22.44 -5.76
N GLU A 85 20.96 -22.73 -5.75
CA GLU A 85 20.01 -22.26 -6.77
C GLU A 85 19.91 -20.71 -6.80
N LEU A 86 20.01 -20.05 -5.65
CA LEU A 86 20.04 -18.58 -5.56
C LEU A 86 21.33 -18.01 -6.14
N HIS A 87 22.49 -18.60 -5.84
CA HIS A 87 23.77 -18.21 -6.46
C HIS A 87 23.76 -18.40 -7.98
N GLU A 88 23.19 -19.50 -8.46
CA GLU A 88 23.04 -19.76 -9.90
C GLU A 88 22.10 -18.74 -10.56
N ALA A 89 20.93 -18.47 -9.96
CA ALA A 89 19.99 -17.47 -10.46
C ALA A 89 20.60 -16.06 -10.53
N VAL A 90 21.35 -15.64 -9.50
CA VAL A 90 22.08 -14.37 -9.48
C VAL A 90 23.15 -14.31 -10.58
N PHE A 91 23.85 -15.42 -10.84
CA PHE A 91 24.84 -15.49 -11.93
C PHE A 91 24.17 -15.41 -13.31
N GLN A 92 23.07 -16.14 -13.52
CA GLN A 92 22.31 -16.16 -14.78
C GLN A 92 21.67 -14.79 -15.08
N LEU A 93 21.14 -14.07 -14.09
CA LEU A 93 20.58 -12.73 -14.31
C LEU A 93 21.63 -11.69 -14.73
N ALA A 94 22.87 -11.81 -14.23
CA ALA A 94 23.96 -10.86 -14.51
C ALA A 94 24.72 -11.13 -15.81
N HIS A 95 24.82 -12.39 -16.25
CA HIS A 95 25.65 -12.79 -17.40
C HIS A 95 24.86 -13.50 -18.52
N GLY A 96 23.58 -13.80 -18.29
CA GLY A 96 22.71 -14.45 -19.25
C GLY A 96 22.10 -13.49 -20.27
N PRO A 97 21.22 -14.01 -21.15
CA PRO A 97 20.48 -13.19 -22.10
C PRO A 97 19.44 -12.31 -21.38
N LEU A 98 18.86 -11.39 -22.16
CA LEU A 98 17.70 -10.62 -21.73
C LEU A 98 16.48 -11.55 -21.62
N LEU A 99 15.90 -11.65 -20.43
CA LEU A 99 14.76 -12.51 -20.14
C LEU A 99 13.42 -11.83 -20.48
N SER A 100 12.41 -12.62 -20.81
CA SER A 100 11.04 -12.12 -20.93
C SER A 100 10.41 -11.81 -19.57
N LEU A 101 9.36 -10.98 -19.57
CA LEU A 101 8.58 -10.68 -18.34
C LEU A 101 8.00 -11.96 -17.70
N SER A 102 7.66 -12.97 -18.49
CA SER A 102 7.13 -14.23 -17.98
C SER A 102 8.20 -15.05 -17.27
N GLU A 103 9.38 -15.21 -17.86
CA GLU A 103 10.50 -15.95 -17.26
C GLU A 103 10.99 -15.26 -15.97
N MET A 104 11.15 -13.93 -16.00
CA MET A 104 11.47 -13.15 -14.79
C MET A 104 10.42 -13.31 -13.70
N PHE A 105 9.14 -13.47 -14.06
CA PHE A 105 8.07 -13.69 -13.10
C PHE A 105 8.09 -15.11 -12.54
N THR A 106 8.08 -16.16 -13.37
CA THR A 106 7.94 -17.55 -12.92
C THR A 106 9.21 -18.10 -12.27
N ASP A 107 10.35 -17.92 -12.94
CA ASP A 107 11.56 -18.69 -12.65
C ASP A 107 12.40 -18.02 -11.55
N TYR A 108 12.11 -16.72 -11.29
CA TYR A 108 12.84 -15.87 -10.35
C TYR A 108 11.90 -15.24 -9.33
N ALA A 109 11.03 -14.29 -9.73
CA ALA A 109 10.25 -13.51 -8.77
C ALA A 109 9.27 -14.38 -7.95
N ASP A 110 8.59 -15.33 -8.59
CA ASP A 110 7.69 -16.27 -7.92
C ASP A 110 8.46 -17.30 -7.10
N LYS A 111 9.44 -17.97 -7.72
CA LYS A 111 10.33 -18.96 -7.10
C LYS A 111 10.99 -18.48 -5.80
N PHE A 112 11.51 -17.25 -5.78
CA PHE A 112 12.21 -16.68 -4.61
C PHE A 112 11.31 -15.82 -3.70
N GLY A 113 10.01 -15.68 -4.01
CA GLY A 113 9.07 -14.94 -3.17
C GLY A 113 9.26 -13.42 -3.16
N LEU A 114 9.74 -12.84 -4.27
CA LEU A 114 10.03 -11.40 -4.40
C LEU A 114 8.76 -10.61 -4.74
N HIS A 115 7.91 -10.37 -3.73
CA HIS A 115 6.58 -9.78 -3.95
C HIS A 115 6.61 -8.36 -4.54
N GLU A 116 7.61 -7.53 -4.24
CA GLU A 116 7.76 -6.22 -4.90
C GLU A 116 8.02 -6.40 -6.40
N SER A 117 9.04 -7.19 -6.76
CA SER A 117 9.35 -7.53 -8.16
C SER A 117 8.17 -8.15 -8.91
N LYS A 118 7.36 -9.03 -8.28
CA LYS A 118 6.14 -9.60 -8.90
C LYS A 118 5.17 -8.51 -9.36
N LEU A 119 4.82 -7.55 -8.49
CA LEU A 119 3.91 -6.43 -8.82
C LEU A 119 4.52 -5.54 -9.92
N ILE A 120 5.83 -5.34 -9.86
CA ILE A 120 6.62 -4.50 -10.76
C ILE A 120 6.64 -5.06 -12.19
N LEU A 121 6.80 -6.39 -12.32
CA LEU A 121 6.73 -7.13 -13.58
C LEU A 121 5.30 -7.16 -14.14
N LEU A 122 4.29 -7.44 -13.31
CA LEU A 122 2.88 -7.45 -13.73
C LEU A 122 2.42 -6.08 -14.27
N TRP A 123 2.94 -4.98 -13.72
CA TRP A 123 2.67 -3.62 -14.20
C TRP A 123 3.24 -3.36 -15.61
N ALA A 124 4.47 -3.83 -15.84
CA ALA A 124 5.14 -3.73 -17.14
C ALA A 124 4.45 -4.64 -18.19
N ALA A 125 3.94 -5.80 -17.77
CA ALA A 125 3.15 -6.71 -18.60
C ALA A 125 1.70 -6.25 -18.85
N ASP A 126 1.28 -5.09 -18.31
CA ASP A 126 -0.10 -4.58 -18.29
C ASP A 126 -1.16 -5.61 -17.84
N SER A 127 -0.81 -6.44 -16.85
CA SER A 127 -1.67 -7.52 -16.39
C SER A 127 -2.98 -7.00 -15.79
N GLN A 128 -4.09 -7.64 -16.19
CA GLN A 128 -5.45 -7.29 -15.77
C GLN A 128 -5.96 -8.18 -14.62
N ASP A 129 -5.14 -9.09 -14.08
CA ASP A 129 -5.54 -9.96 -12.97
C ASP A 129 -5.48 -9.24 -11.61
N ILE A 130 -6.57 -8.51 -11.32
CA ILE A 130 -6.77 -7.79 -10.05
C ILE A 130 -6.76 -8.75 -8.85
N ALA A 131 -7.15 -10.02 -9.01
CA ALA A 131 -7.18 -10.99 -7.91
C ALA A 131 -5.76 -11.43 -7.53
N LEU A 132 -4.92 -11.73 -8.53
CA LEU A 132 -3.49 -12.01 -8.36
C LEU A 132 -2.76 -10.81 -7.74
N ILE A 133 -2.98 -9.60 -8.27
CA ILE A 133 -2.36 -8.37 -7.75
C ILE A 133 -2.69 -8.18 -6.26
N LYS A 134 -3.97 -8.32 -5.86
CA LYS A 134 -4.38 -8.24 -4.45
C LYS A 134 -3.78 -9.35 -3.59
N ALA A 135 -3.66 -10.57 -4.11
CA ALA A 135 -3.02 -11.67 -3.40
C ALA A 135 -1.54 -11.36 -3.11
N ILE A 136 -0.79 -10.90 -4.12
CA ILE A 136 0.63 -10.53 -3.97
C ILE A 136 0.79 -9.37 -2.97
N TRP A 137 -0.04 -8.33 -3.05
CA TRP A 137 -0.04 -7.23 -2.08
C TRP A 137 -0.26 -7.71 -0.65
N ARG A 138 -1.20 -8.63 -0.46
CA ARG A 138 -1.53 -9.18 0.84
C ARG A 138 -0.38 -10.01 1.41
N ASP A 139 0.34 -10.73 0.57
CA ASP A 139 1.49 -11.55 0.99
C ASP A 139 2.76 -10.70 1.22
N LEU A 140 2.98 -9.64 0.42
CA LEU A 140 3.98 -8.59 0.66
C LEU A 140 3.76 -7.90 2.03
N LEU A 141 2.54 -7.43 2.31
CA LEU A 141 2.23 -6.76 3.57
C LEU A 141 2.38 -7.72 4.76
N ARG A 142 2.00 -9.00 4.62
CA ARG A 142 2.26 -10.02 5.66
C ARG A 142 3.75 -10.20 5.91
N GLN A 143 4.57 -10.27 4.86
CA GLN A 143 6.03 -10.37 4.97
C GLN A 143 6.60 -9.17 5.75
N LEU A 144 6.22 -7.94 5.38
CA LEU A 144 6.67 -6.70 6.06
C LEU A 144 6.17 -6.59 7.51
N LEU A 145 4.93 -6.98 7.80
CA LEU A 145 4.37 -6.96 9.16
C LEU A 145 4.94 -8.08 10.07
N SER A 146 5.40 -9.19 9.48
CA SER A 146 6.01 -10.31 10.19
C SER A 146 7.50 -10.15 10.48
N PHE A 147 8.12 -9.07 10.00
CA PHE A 147 9.55 -8.78 10.18
C PHE A 147 9.93 -8.81 11.68
N GLY A 148 10.85 -9.70 12.04
CA GLY A 148 11.30 -9.90 13.42
C GLY A 148 10.43 -10.81 14.30
N THR A 149 9.46 -11.56 13.76
CA THR A 149 8.64 -12.52 14.54
C THR A 149 9.37 -13.80 14.97
N SER A 150 10.65 -13.99 14.59
CA SER A 150 11.51 -15.11 15.00
C SER A 150 12.00 -15.06 16.46
N SER A 151 11.22 -14.47 17.37
CA SER A 151 11.41 -14.65 18.81
C SER A 151 10.70 -15.94 19.24
N PRO A 152 11.42 -17.01 19.62
CA PRO A 152 10.80 -18.20 20.18
C PRO A 152 10.27 -17.86 21.57
N VAL A 153 9.03 -17.38 21.64
CA VAL A 153 8.28 -17.29 22.89
C VAL A 153 8.24 -18.71 23.46
N ARG A 154 9.05 -18.94 24.48
CA ARG A 154 9.19 -20.25 25.12
C ARG A 154 7.81 -20.71 25.54
N GLN A 155 7.36 -21.78 24.90
CA GLN A 155 6.23 -22.58 25.31
C GLN A 155 6.45 -22.90 26.80
N MET A 156 5.61 -22.32 27.66
CA MET A 156 5.81 -22.36 29.10
C MET A 156 5.32 -23.72 29.59
N ASP A 157 6.21 -24.71 29.58
CA ASP A 157 5.94 -26.06 30.07
C ASP A 157 5.50 -26.01 31.54
N THR A 158 4.20 -26.14 31.76
CA THR A 158 3.57 -26.25 33.07
C THR A 158 3.74 -27.66 33.64
N ARG A 159 4.99 -28.07 33.90
CA ARG A 159 5.29 -29.21 34.78
C ARG A 159 6.02 -28.74 36.03
N GLY A 160 5.29 -28.77 37.13
CA GLY A 160 5.74 -28.21 38.40
C GLY A 160 6.85 -29.04 39.05
N SER A 161 7.77 -28.32 39.68
CA SER A 161 8.49 -28.81 40.86
C SER A 161 8.50 -27.69 41.89
N ARG A 162 8.12 -28.02 43.13
CA ARG A 162 8.09 -27.07 44.26
C ARG A 162 9.48 -27.05 44.90
N HIS A 163 9.98 -25.87 45.30
CA HIS A 163 10.56 -25.58 46.63
C HIS A 163 11.22 -24.18 46.64
N SER A 164 10.70 -23.32 47.54
CA SER A 164 11.20 -22.14 48.29
C SER A 164 12.66 -21.63 48.15
N PRO A 165 13.02 -20.44 48.71
CA PRO A 165 12.25 -19.28 49.22
C PRO A 165 12.70 -17.92 48.58
N PRO A 166 12.13 -16.74 48.96
CA PRO A 166 12.35 -15.49 48.21
C PRO A 166 13.55 -14.66 48.69
N MET A 167 14.23 -14.00 47.75
CA MET A 167 15.12 -12.86 48.02
C MET A 167 14.75 -11.66 47.17
N ARG A 168 14.72 -10.48 47.81
CA ARG A 168 14.50 -9.18 47.16
C ARG A 168 15.62 -8.91 46.13
N GLY A 169 15.26 -8.56 44.91
CA GLY A 169 16.25 -8.15 43.90
C GLY A 169 15.66 -7.61 42.60
N SER A 170 15.82 -6.29 42.41
CA SER A 170 15.87 -5.62 41.11
C SER A 170 14.65 -5.71 40.16
N ALA A 171 13.72 -4.76 40.32
CA ALA A 171 12.80 -4.37 39.25
C ALA A 171 13.54 -3.57 38.17
N ALA A 172 14.30 -4.26 37.30
CA ALA A 172 15.12 -3.62 36.25
C ALA A 172 15.01 -4.29 34.85
N THR A 173 14.04 -5.19 34.65
CA THR A 173 13.90 -5.96 33.40
C THR A 173 12.74 -5.52 32.50
N SER A 174 11.85 -4.64 32.97
CA SER A 174 10.72 -4.13 32.18
C SER A 174 11.15 -3.19 31.04
N GLY A 175 12.08 -2.25 31.32
CA GLY A 175 12.48 -1.23 30.35
C GLY A 175 13.16 -1.77 29.09
N ARG A 176 13.90 -2.89 29.19
CA ARG A 176 14.60 -3.49 28.04
C ARG A 176 13.67 -4.18 27.04
N ARG A 177 12.50 -4.69 27.46
CA ARG A 177 11.53 -5.29 26.52
C ARG A 177 10.78 -4.22 25.73
N HIS A 178 10.29 -3.19 26.43
CA HIS A 178 9.51 -2.12 25.80
C HIS A 178 10.30 -1.30 24.78
N GLY A 179 11.61 -1.10 25.01
CA GLY A 179 12.52 -0.52 24.01
C GLY A 179 12.59 -1.35 22.72
N ALA A 180 12.92 -2.65 22.85
CA ALA A 180 13.04 -3.54 21.69
C ALA A 180 11.74 -3.68 20.88
N ASP A 181 10.57 -3.71 21.54
CA ASP A 181 9.28 -3.74 20.86
C ASP A 181 9.01 -2.43 20.10
N THR A 182 9.42 -1.28 20.65
CA THR A 182 9.29 0.04 20.02
C THR A 182 10.22 0.19 18.82
N ASP A 183 11.48 -0.27 18.94
CA ASP A 183 12.45 -0.21 17.85
C ASP A 183 12.07 -1.16 16.71
N ARG A 184 11.56 -2.37 17.00
CA ARG A 184 10.97 -3.26 16.00
C ARG A 184 9.78 -2.62 15.28
N GLN A 185 8.90 -1.94 16.02
CA GLN A 185 7.74 -1.27 15.44
C GLN A 185 8.15 -0.14 14.49
N ARG A 186 9.17 0.66 14.84
CA ARG A 186 9.75 1.69 13.97
C ARG A 186 10.39 1.13 12.71
N LEU A 187 11.05 -0.03 12.79
CA LEU A 187 11.60 -0.70 11.60
C LEU A 187 10.49 -1.17 10.66
N ILE A 188 9.37 -1.67 11.19
CA ILE A 188 8.20 -2.03 10.38
C ILE A 188 7.55 -0.79 9.76
N GLU A 189 7.38 0.30 10.52
CA GLU A 189 6.90 1.59 10.01
C GLU A 189 7.77 2.10 8.86
N LEU A 190 9.10 2.12 9.05
CA LEU A 190 10.04 2.57 8.03
C LEU A 190 9.97 1.69 6.77
N ALA A 191 9.99 0.37 6.91
CA ALA A 191 9.91 -0.56 5.78
C ALA A 191 8.57 -0.47 5.02
N LEU A 192 7.44 -0.31 5.74
CA LEU A 192 6.14 -0.06 5.13
C LEU A 192 6.10 1.26 4.39
N THR A 193 6.55 2.36 5.02
CA THR A 193 6.58 3.68 4.38
C THR A 193 7.46 3.70 3.14
N GLU A 194 8.64 3.08 3.19
CA GLU A 194 9.55 2.98 2.04
C GLU A 194 8.95 2.14 0.90
N CYS A 195 8.44 0.94 1.20
CA CYS A 195 7.80 0.05 0.23
C CYS A 195 6.57 0.70 -0.43
N LEU A 196 5.65 1.25 0.39
CA LEU A 196 4.43 1.88 -0.11
C LEU A 196 4.74 3.15 -0.92
N SER A 197 5.75 3.93 -0.51
CA SER A 197 6.20 5.08 -1.28
C SER A 197 6.81 4.65 -2.62
N ARG A 198 7.73 3.68 -2.64
CA ARG A 198 8.38 3.16 -3.85
C ARG A 198 7.37 2.61 -4.85
N LEU A 199 6.48 1.71 -4.41
CA LEU A 199 5.46 1.12 -5.28
C LEU A 199 4.38 2.14 -5.68
N GLY A 200 3.97 3.01 -4.77
CA GLY A 200 2.98 4.06 -5.03
C GLY A 200 3.44 5.06 -6.08
N HIS A 201 4.69 5.52 -6.02
CA HIS A 201 5.27 6.38 -7.05
C HIS A 201 5.45 5.65 -8.38
N ARG A 202 5.81 4.36 -8.38
CA ARG A 202 5.99 3.58 -9.63
C ARG A 202 4.67 3.27 -10.34
N PHE A 203 3.58 3.01 -9.61
CA PHE A 203 2.25 2.78 -10.18
C PHE A 203 1.45 4.07 -10.40
N SER A 204 2.04 5.23 -10.10
CA SER A 204 1.46 6.54 -10.35
C SER A 204 1.50 6.88 -11.84
N VAL A 205 0.35 7.28 -12.40
CA VAL A 205 0.24 7.83 -13.77
C VAL A 205 -0.06 9.32 -13.64
N ASP A 206 0.59 10.16 -14.44
CA ASP A 206 0.45 11.64 -14.41
C ASP A 206 0.63 12.26 -13.00
N GLY A 207 1.47 11.65 -12.16
CA GLY A 207 1.72 12.10 -10.79
C GLY A 207 0.59 11.82 -9.78
N GLY A 208 -0.38 10.97 -10.11
CA GLY A 208 -1.36 10.47 -9.13
C GLY A 208 -1.76 9.00 -9.29
N LEU A 209 -2.47 8.50 -8.27
CA LEU A 209 -3.08 7.16 -8.26
C LEU A 209 -4.56 7.17 -8.71
N LEU A 210 -4.96 8.17 -9.50
CA LEU A 210 -6.36 8.35 -9.92
C LEU A 210 -6.73 7.55 -11.18
N SER A 211 -5.75 7.10 -11.95
CA SER A 211 -5.98 6.22 -13.10
C SER A 211 -6.47 4.84 -12.65
N VAL A 212 -7.38 4.23 -13.43
CA VAL A 212 -7.91 2.88 -13.17
C VAL A 212 -6.79 1.85 -13.06
N LYS A 213 -5.76 1.95 -13.92
CA LYS A 213 -4.58 1.07 -13.85
C LYS A 213 -3.86 1.25 -12.51
N SER A 214 -3.62 2.48 -12.07
CA SER A 214 -3.00 2.78 -10.78
C SER A 214 -3.81 2.25 -9.59
N GLN A 215 -5.14 2.34 -9.62
CA GLN A 215 -6.00 1.82 -8.55
C GLN A 215 -6.03 0.29 -8.50
N ASN A 216 -5.96 -0.37 -9.65
CA ASN A 216 -5.85 -1.82 -9.74
C ASN A 216 -4.51 -2.32 -9.17
N PHE A 217 -3.41 -1.65 -9.52
CA PHE A 217 -2.05 -2.01 -9.09
C PHE A 217 -1.65 -1.51 -7.70
N PHE A 218 -2.31 -0.49 -7.17
CA PHE A 218 -2.14 0.01 -5.80
C PHE A 218 -3.50 0.04 -5.09
N PRO A 219 -4.04 -1.15 -4.69
CA PRO A 219 -5.40 -1.29 -4.19
C PRO A 219 -5.54 -0.78 -2.75
N LEU A 220 -5.60 0.55 -2.60
CA LEU A 220 -5.72 1.24 -1.31
C LEU A 220 -6.75 0.63 -0.34
N PRO A 221 -7.97 0.23 -0.74
CA PRO A 221 -8.92 -0.43 0.16
C PRO A 221 -8.39 -1.73 0.79
N GLU A 222 -7.64 -2.55 0.04
CA GLU A 222 -7.04 -3.79 0.54
C GLU A 222 -5.86 -3.49 1.47
N ILE A 223 -5.00 -2.53 1.08
CA ILE A 223 -3.84 -2.10 1.85
C ILE A 223 -4.27 -1.53 3.22
N VAL A 224 -5.22 -0.58 3.23
CA VAL A 224 -5.76 0.03 4.46
C VAL A 224 -6.45 -1.03 5.33
N CYS A 225 -7.23 -1.94 4.73
CA CYS A 225 -7.87 -3.06 5.43
C CYS A 225 -6.87 -3.92 6.21
N ILE A 226 -5.79 -4.36 5.55
CA ILE A 226 -4.76 -5.21 6.16
C ILE A 226 -3.99 -4.46 7.25
N LEU A 227 -3.61 -3.20 7.00
CA LEU A 227 -2.88 -2.39 7.96
C LEU A 227 -3.72 -2.06 9.21
N GLU A 228 -5.00 -1.68 9.05
CA GLU A 228 -5.86 -1.43 10.21
C GLU A 228 -6.20 -2.71 10.97
N TYR A 229 -6.40 -3.83 10.27
CA TYR A 229 -6.59 -5.12 10.93
C TYR A 229 -5.37 -5.46 11.80
N ASN A 230 -4.15 -5.35 11.26
CA ASN A 230 -2.92 -5.58 12.03
C ASN A 230 -2.79 -4.60 13.21
N ALA A 231 -3.08 -3.31 12.98
CA ALA A 231 -3.00 -2.28 14.01
C ALA A 231 -3.99 -2.52 15.17
N ILE A 232 -5.18 -3.05 14.88
CA ILE A 232 -6.15 -3.47 15.89
C ILE A 232 -5.63 -4.70 16.66
N GLN A 233 -5.15 -5.74 15.97
CA GLN A 233 -4.62 -6.96 16.63
C GLN A 233 -3.46 -6.65 17.58
N HIS A 234 -2.53 -5.77 17.18
CA HIS A 234 -1.38 -5.37 18.00
C HIS A 234 -1.65 -4.17 18.92
N LYS A 235 -2.89 -3.66 18.97
CA LYS A 235 -3.32 -2.50 19.79
C LYS A 235 -2.47 -1.24 19.57
N LEU A 236 -2.06 -1.01 18.33
CA LEU A 236 -1.29 0.16 17.91
C LEU A 236 -2.13 1.45 18.02
N PRO A 237 -1.51 2.64 18.05
CA PRO A 237 -2.23 3.92 18.06
C PRO A 237 -3.29 4.05 16.96
N GLN A 238 -4.36 4.80 17.23
CA GLN A 238 -5.45 5.02 16.27
C GLN A 238 -5.00 5.80 15.02
N ALA A 239 -3.97 6.64 15.15
CA ALA A 239 -3.35 7.37 14.05
C ALA A 239 -2.24 6.58 13.32
N TRP A 240 -1.96 5.33 13.68
CA TRP A 240 -0.82 4.58 13.16
C TRP A 240 -0.88 4.38 11.63
N VAL A 241 -1.99 3.87 11.09
CA VAL A 241 -2.14 3.70 9.64
C VAL A 241 -2.17 5.05 8.90
N PRO A 242 -2.91 6.08 9.36
CA PRO A 242 -2.79 7.44 8.81
C PRO A 242 -1.36 7.99 8.76
N THR A 243 -0.57 7.83 9.83
CA THR A 243 0.81 8.34 9.87
C THR A 243 1.73 7.60 8.91
N VAL A 244 1.69 6.26 8.85
CA VAL A 244 2.46 5.47 7.86
C VAL A 244 2.12 5.91 6.44
N LEU A 245 0.82 6.08 6.12
CA LEU A 245 0.36 6.49 4.79
C LEU A 245 0.73 7.94 4.45
N ARG A 246 0.58 8.89 5.38
CA ARG A 246 1.03 10.28 5.20
C ARG A 246 2.52 10.36 4.91
N ASP A 247 3.31 9.60 5.65
CA ASP A 247 4.76 9.65 5.56
C ASP A 247 5.30 9.05 4.24
N THR A 248 4.46 8.30 3.48
CA THR A 248 4.76 7.91 2.07
C THR A 248 4.82 9.10 1.10
N ARG A 249 4.19 10.23 1.47
CA ARG A 249 4.01 11.47 0.68
C ARG A 249 3.24 11.32 -0.63
N LEU A 250 2.47 10.24 -0.80
CA LEU A 250 1.60 10.05 -1.95
C LEU A 250 0.42 11.04 -1.93
N SER A 251 0.18 11.74 -3.05
CA SER A 251 -0.90 12.73 -3.23
C SER A 251 -2.30 12.10 -3.40
N CYS A 252 -2.59 11.02 -2.68
CA CYS A 252 -3.78 10.17 -2.83
C CYS A 252 -4.77 10.28 -1.65
N SER A 253 -4.75 11.38 -0.88
CA SER A 253 -5.60 11.57 0.31
C SER A 253 -7.09 11.31 0.07
N SER A 254 -7.64 11.70 -1.09
CA SER A 254 -9.02 11.37 -1.46
C SER A 254 -9.28 9.86 -1.55
N SER A 255 -8.37 9.13 -2.21
CA SER A 255 -8.47 7.68 -2.38
C SER A 255 -8.20 6.89 -1.09
N ILE A 256 -7.38 7.44 -0.19
CA ILE A 256 -7.24 6.92 1.18
C ILE A 256 -8.57 7.06 1.94
N LEU A 257 -9.25 8.20 1.79
CA LEU A 257 -10.56 8.41 2.42
C LEU A 257 -11.65 7.52 1.82
N ASP A 258 -11.64 7.25 0.51
CA ASP A 258 -12.52 6.24 -0.12
C ASP A 258 -12.27 4.82 0.43
N ALA A 259 -11.01 4.46 0.72
CA ALA A 259 -10.67 3.19 1.34
C ALA A 259 -11.25 3.07 2.77
N TYR A 260 -11.14 4.12 3.59
CA TYR A 260 -11.79 4.15 4.90
C TYR A 260 -13.32 4.19 4.81
N ASP A 261 -13.90 4.92 3.85
CA ASP A 261 -15.35 4.95 3.61
C ASP A 261 -15.88 3.55 3.25
N THR A 262 -15.14 2.81 2.42
CA THR A 262 -15.42 1.41 2.08
C THR A 262 -15.37 0.48 3.29
N LEU A 263 -14.42 0.70 4.21
CA LEU A 263 -14.32 -0.07 5.46
C LEU A 263 -15.45 0.25 6.44
N LEU A 264 -15.80 1.53 6.60
CA LEU A 264 -16.90 1.99 7.46
C LEU A 264 -18.26 1.43 7.02
N HIS A 265 -18.46 1.26 5.72
CA HIS A 265 -19.66 0.68 5.12
C HIS A 265 -19.59 -0.84 4.90
N SER A 266 -18.55 -1.51 5.41
CA SER A 266 -18.35 -2.94 5.19
C SER A 266 -19.49 -3.81 5.76
N LYS A 267 -19.70 -4.96 5.12
CA LYS A 267 -20.65 -5.98 5.55
C LYS A 267 -20.11 -6.90 6.65
N ASP A 268 -18.81 -6.88 6.90
CA ASP A 268 -18.18 -7.69 7.96
C ASP A 268 -18.63 -7.24 9.36
N SER A 269 -18.94 -8.22 10.20
CA SER A 269 -19.15 -8.05 11.64
C SER A 269 -17.98 -7.37 12.36
N PHE A 270 -16.73 -7.65 11.98
CA PHE A 270 -15.54 -7.13 12.65
C PHE A 270 -15.44 -5.59 12.55
N TRP A 271 -15.63 -5.05 11.34
CA TRP A 271 -15.58 -3.60 11.10
C TRP A 271 -16.77 -2.85 11.73
N ARG A 272 -17.83 -3.55 12.12
CA ARG A 272 -19.04 -2.97 12.72
C ARG A 272 -18.98 -2.82 14.25
N LEU A 273 -18.00 -3.44 14.91
CA LEU A 273 -17.78 -3.30 16.35
C LEU A 273 -17.58 -1.82 16.73
N ALA A 274 -18.20 -1.36 17.81
CA ALA A 274 -18.25 0.06 18.17
C ALA A 274 -16.85 0.68 18.34
N ASP A 275 -15.94 -0.02 19.03
CA ASP A 275 -14.55 0.41 19.23
C ASP A 275 -13.77 0.48 17.90
N VAL A 276 -14.02 -0.47 16.98
CA VAL A 276 -13.39 -0.52 15.66
C VAL A 276 -13.92 0.61 14.78
N ARG A 277 -15.24 0.85 14.70
CA ARG A 277 -15.81 2.01 13.99
C ARG A 277 -15.27 3.32 14.56
N SER A 278 -15.20 3.46 15.89
CA SER A 278 -14.66 4.66 16.54
C SER A 278 -13.19 4.90 16.16
N ARG A 279 -12.36 3.85 16.13
CA ARG A 279 -10.98 3.91 15.62
C ARG A 279 -10.94 4.36 14.15
N LEU A 280 -11.71 3.72 13.27
CA LEU A 280 -11.74 4.05 11.84
C LEU A 280 -12.17 5.51 11.61
N PHE A 281 -13.13 6.04 12.36
CA PHE A 281 -13.50 7.46 12.28
C PHE A 281 -12.39 8.40 12.76
N VAL A 282 -11.63 8.03 13.80
CA VAL A 282 -10.45 8.82 14.21
C VAL A 282 -9.37 8.78 13.13
N ALA A 283 -9.14 7.63 12.49
CA ALA A 283 -8.19 7.50 11.39
C ALA A 283 -8.62 8.33 10.17
N PHE A 284 -9.88 8.22 9.75
CA PHE A 284 -10.50 9.01 8.67
C PHE A 284 -10.35 10.51 8.92
N VAL A 285 -10.69 10.99 10.12
CA VAL A 285 -10.51 12.40 10.50
C VAL A 285 -9.03 12.82 10.48
N THR A 286 -8.12 11.96 10.97
CA THR A 286 -6.67 12.26 10.97
C THR A 286 -6.15 12.49 9.55
N VAL A 287 -6.58 11.67 8.58
CA VAL A 287 -6.23 11.85 7.15
C VAL A 287 -6.73 13.19 6.60
N ILE A 288 -7.91 13.68 7.02
CA ILE A 288 -8.42 14.99 6.60
C ILE A 288 -7.64 16.14 7.28
N GLU A 289 -7.33 16.01 8.56
CA GLU A 289 -6.51 16.99 9.31
C GLU A 289 -5.10 17.11 8.69
N ASP A 290 -4.45 15.98 8.37
CA ASP A 290 -3.15 15.92 7.65
C ASP A 290 -3.26 16.49 6.22
N PHE A 291 -4.37 16.23 5.51
CA PHE A 291 -4.63 16.81 4.19
C PHE A 291 -4.73 18.34 4.26
N LEU A 292 -5.56 18.87 5.16
CA LEU A 292 -5.74 20.31 5.34
C LEU A 292 -4.43 20.99 5.74
N GLY A 293 -3.67 20.42 6.68
CA GLY A 293 -2.45 21.01 7.22
C GLY A 293 -1.22 20.93 6.30
N THR A 294 -1.04 19.82 5.58
CA THR A 294 0.21 19.55 4.84
C THR A 294 0.03 19.26 3.35
N VAL A 295 -0.86 18.34 2.97
CA VAL A 295 -0.95 17.87 1.57
C VAL A 295 -1.59 18.92 0.67
N SER A 296 -2.62 19.64 1.17
CA SER A 296 -3.35 20.66 0.41
C SER A 296 -2.41 21.72 -0.18
N MET A 297 -1.39 22.13 0.59
CA MET A 297 -0.42 23.16 0.22
C MET A 297 0.52 22.73 -0.91
N GLN A 298 0.73 21.43 -1.11
CA GLN A 298 1.57 20.87 -2.17
C GLN A 298 0.82 20.78 -3.51
N LEU A 299 -0.51 20.82 -3.49
CA LEU A 299 -1.35 20.64 -4.67
C LEU A 299 -1.69 21.97 -5.38
N PRO A 300 -1.73 21.98 -6.74
CA PRO A 300 -2.29 23.08 -7.52
C PRO A 300 -3.73 23.40 -7.11
N MET A 301 -4.09 24.68 -7.15
CA MET A 301 -5.39 25.20 -6.67
C MET A 301 -6.61 24.41 -7.19
N ARG A 302 -6.63 24.08 -8.50
CA ARG A 302 -7.73 23.31 -9.11
C ARG A 302 -7.85 21.89 -8.55
N GLN A 303 -6.73 21.17 -8.43
CA GLN A 303 -6.70 19.79 -7.92
C GLN A 303 -7.07 19.75 -6.43
N ARG A 304 -6.54 20.71 -5.67
CA ARG A 304 -6.89 20.96 -4.26
C ARG A 304 -8.40 21.17 -4.08
N MET A 305 -9.03 22.04 -4.87
CA MET A 305 -10.48 22.30 -4.77
C MET A 305 -11.33 21.08 -5.14
N LEU A 306 -10.92 20.29 -6.15
CA LEU A 306 -11.58 19.04 -6.51
C LEU A 306 -11.49 18.00 -5.37
N GLN A 307 -10.32 17.83 -4.75
CA GLN A 307 -10.16 16.94 -3.61
C GLN A 307 -10.96 17.43 -2.39
N VAL A 308 -10.96 18.73 -2.09
CA VAL A 308 -11.76 19.30 -0.98
C VAL A 308 -13.26 19.04 -1.18
N GLY A 309 -13.79 19.24 -2.39
CA GLY A 309 -15.20 18.95 -2.71
C GLY A 309 -15.54 17.46 -2.50
N HIS A 310 -14.73 16.57 -3.05
CA HIS A 310 -14.92 15.13 -2.89
C HIS A 310 -14.82 14.66 -1.42
N ILE A 311 -13.92 15.26 -0.64
CA ILE A 311 -13.81 14.98 0.81
C ILE A 311 -15.04 15.51 1.55
N LEU A 312 -15.56 16.69 1.18
CA LEU A 312 -16.79 17.23 1.74
C LEU A 312 -17.98 16.31 1.50
N ASP A 313 -18.12 15.74 0.30
CA ASP A 313 -19.20 14.79 -0.02
C ASP A 313 -19.12 13.54 0.87
N ARG A 314 -17.92 12.95 1.03
CA ARG A 314 -17.68 11.78 1.90
C ARG A 314 -17.96 12.07 3.37
N VAL A 315 -17.51 13.22 3.88
CA VAL A 315 -17.78 13.65 5.27
C VAL A 315 -19.27 13.89 5.48
N THR A 316 -19.96 14.48 4.50
CA THR A 316 -21.41 14.75 4.56
C THR A 316 -22.22 13.46 4.57
N GLY A 317 -21.90 12.49 3.71
CA GLY A 317 -22.53 11.17 3.71
C GLY A 317 -22.41 10.48 5.07
N ASN A 318 -21.18 10.34 5.57
CA ASN A 318 -20.91 9.74 6.88
C ASN A 318 -21.62 10.48 8.03
N LEU A 319 -21.74 11.81 7.99
CA LEU A 319 -22.51 12.58 8.98
C LEU A 319 -24.03 12.28 8.90
N VAL A 320 -24.59 12.16 7.70
CA VAL A 320 -26.00 11.79 7.48
C VAL A 320 -26.25 10.37 8.01
N ASP A 321 -25.45 9.39 7.63
CA ASP A 321 -25.59 8.01 8.10
C ASP A 321 -25.45 7.89 9.63
N LEU A 322 -24.49 8.61 10.21
CA LEU A 322 -24.34 8.68 11.67
C LEU A 322 -25.55 9.34 12.35
N SER A 323 -26.21 10.31 11.72
CA SER A 323 -27.45 10.89 12.25
C SER A 323 -28.66 9.96 12.12
N ALA A 324 -28.77 9.21 11.02
CA ALA A 324 -29.89 8.31 10.73
C ALA A 324 -29.83 6.98 11.51
N GLU A 325 -28.64 6.55 11.91
CA GLU A 325 -28.45 5.50 12.92
C GLU A 325 -28.81 6.01 14.33
N SER A 326 -28.53 7.28 14.65
CA SER A 326 -28.78 7.85 15.99
C SER A 326 -30.27 7.96 16.35
N THR A 327 -31.15 8.09 15.36
CA THR A 327 -32.61 8.09 15.58
C THR A 327 -33.17 6.68 15.78
N LYS A 328 -32.43 5.63 15.39
CA LYS A 328 -32.82 4.22 15.55
C LYS A 328 -32.46 3.67 16.94
N SER A 329 -31.28 4.03 17.48
CA SER A 329 -30.81 3.53 18.77
C SER A 329 -31.62 4.02 19.99
N VAL A 330 -32.43 5.07 19.84
CA VAL A 330 -33.29 5.58 20.92
C VAL A 330 -34.49 4.66 21.22
N ALA A 331 -34.79 3.69 20.33
CA ALA A 331 -35.91 2.76 20.49
C ALA A 331 -35.59 1.55 21.38
N ASP A 332 -34.33 1.12 21.46
CA ASP A 332 -33.90 -0.09 22.18
C ASP A 332 -32.96 0.27 23.35
N LEU A 333 -33.48 0.20 24.57
CA LEU A 333 -32.79 0.63 25.79
C LEU A 333 -32.07 -0.54 26.48
N ASP A 334 -30.74 -0.51 26.53
CA ASP A 334 -29.95 -1.36 27.43
C ASP A 334 -28.64 -0.70 27.90
N ALA A 335 -28.11 -1.12 29.05
CA ALA A 335 -27.16 -0.31 29.84
C ALA A 335 -25.74 -0.15 29.26
N ASP A 336 -25.31 -1.00 28.32
CA ASP A 336 -23.99 -0.91 27.67
C ASP A 336 -23.92 0.17 26.58
N VAL A 337 -25.09 0.66 26.11
CA VAL A 337 -25.21 1.70 25.07
C VAL A 337 -24.48 2.99 25.46
N GLY A 338 -24.46 3.36 26.75
CA GLY A 338 -23.91 4.64 27.22
C GLY A 338 -22.44 4.87 26.88
N LYS A 339 -21.61 3.83 26.75
CA LYS A 339 -20.22 3.99 26.29
C LYS A 339 -20.15 4.19 24.77
N GLY A 340 -20.92 3.42 24.01
CA GLY A 340 -20.98 3.55 22.54
C GLY A 340 -21.50 4.92 22.12
N GLU A 341 -22.52 5.43 22.79
CA GLU A 341 -23.14 6.73 22.52
C GLU A 341 -22.20 7.91 22.81
N VAL A 342 -21.41 7.85 23.88
CA VAL A 342 -20.37 8.85 24.19
C VAL A 342 -19.23 8.85 23.16
N HIS A 343 -18.80 7.70 22.66
CA HIS A 343 -17.81 7.64 21.58
C HIS A 343 -18.38 8.16 20.26
N ARG A 344 -19.63 7.81 19.96
CA ARG A 344 -20.36 8.24 18.76
C ARG A 344 -20.58 9.75 18.72
N THR A 345 -21.05 10.35 19.80
CA THR A 345 -21.25 11.81 19.88
C THR A 345 -19.94 12.57 19.69
N ARG A 346 -18.84 12.08 20.29
CA ARG A 346 -17.49 12.64 20.10
C ARG A 346 -16.99 12.55 18.65
N VAL A 347 -17.28 11.44 17.96
CA VAL A 347 -16.98 11.27 16.52
C VAL A 347 -17.78 12.28 15.67
N ILE A 348 -19.10 12.39 15.90
CA ILE A 348 -19.97 13.34 15.18
C ILE A 348 -19.49 14.78 15.38
N GLU A 349 -19.12 15.16 16.62
CA GLU A 349 -18.59 16.49 16.90
C GLU A 349 -17.29 16.76 16.13
N ARG A 350 -16.35 15.81 16.10
CA ARG A 350 -15.08 15.99 15.38
C ARG A 350 -15.28 16.04 13.87
N LEU A 351 -16.15 15.19 13.30
CA LEU A 351 -16.53 15.25 11.88
C LEU A 351 -17.17 16.59 11.50
N ARG A 352 -18.07 17.14 12.34
CA ARG A 352 -18.66 18.48 12.12
C ARG A 352 -17.60 19.58 12.12
N ARG A 353 -16.65 19.57 13.07
CA ARG A 353 -15.55 20.56 13.10
C ARG A 353 -14.71 20.52 11.82
N VAL A 354 -14.40 19.33 11.33
CA VAL A 354 -13.61 19.14 10.09
C VAL A 354 -14.40 19.50 8.84
N HIS A 355 -15.69 19.14 8.79
CA HIS A 355 -16.62 19.59 7.75
C HIS A 355 -16.66 21.13 7.65
N ASP A 356 -16.80 21.83 8.78
CA ASP A 356 -16.84 23.29 8.81
C ASP A 356 -15.50 23.92 8.40
N GLN A 357 -14.37 23.27 8.71
CA GLN A 357 -13.05 23.68 8.22
C GLN A 357 -12.93 23.52 6.71
N LEU A 358 -13.33 22.35 6.15
CA LEU A 358 -13.34 22.10 4.72
C LEU A 358 -14.26 23.08 3.98
N GLN A 359 -15.46 23.36 4.51
CA GLN A 359 -16.38 24.33 3.91
C GLN A 359 -15.81 25.75 3.88
N ARG A 360 -15.06 26.16 4.91
CA ARG A 360 -14.34 27.46 4.93
C ARG A 360 -13.15 27.48 3.98
N TYR A 361 -12.52 26.33 3.74
CA TYR A 361 -11.38 26.17 2.84
C TYR A 361 -11.79 26.08 1.36
N HIS A 362 -13.04 25.67 1.08
CA HIS A 362 -13.60 25.56 -0.27
C HIS A 362 -14.22 26.88 -0.80
N ARG A 363 -14.42 27.87 0.07
CA ARG A 363 -14.93 29.20 -0.27
C ARG A 363 -13.78 30.18 -0.51
#